data_AF-A0A0D2LWR6-F1
#
_entry.id   AF-A0A0D2LWR6-F1
#
_cell.length_a   1.000
_cell.length_b   1.000
_cell.length_c   1.000
_cell.angle_alpha   90.00
_cell.angle_beta   90.00
_cell.angle_gamma   90.00
#
_symmetry.space_group_name_H-M   'P 1'
#
loop_
_entity.id
_entity.type
_entity.pdbx_description
1 polymer ?
#
loop_
_entity_poly.entity_id
_entity_poly.type
_entity_poly.pdbx_seq_one_letter_code
_entity_poly.pdbx_strand_id
1 'polypeptide(L)'
;MARKAASTAQGTPTTGAAKSRFGQLRGWLAAKLSYDEGLDENGKPKERWCPEQEAGLISKLFFFFTGGLIQKGSHKHLEQADLWTTHSQDEPAKLWEAFERDLKATATAQAPQGVLSKALWRAHGRLFIVTGVIKIFHDGIMFTQPYILEELLNHLTGPEDKGAALGLAFALVGCAILEALFINVYFNMLFRCAR
;
A
#
# COMPACT_ATOMS: atom_id res chain seq x y z
N MET A 1 3.45 4.26 77.84
CA MET A 1 4.25 5.45 77.48
C MET A 1 5.53 4.98 76.79
N ALA A 2 5.94 5.68 75.72
CA ALA A 2 7.21 5.57 74.97
C ALA A 2 7.45 4.24 74.20
N ARG A 3 6.98 4.12 72.95
CA ARG A 3 7.67 4.49 71.68
C ARG A 3 9.01 3.78 71.46
N LYS A 4 8.92 2.69 70.68
CA LYS A 4 10.03 2.00 69.99
C LYS A 4 10.39 2.84 68.75
N ALA A 5 11.56 3.45 68.76
CA ALA A 5 12.12 4.18 67.60
C ALA A 5 13.39 3.46 67.15
N ALA A 6 13.26 2.66 66.08
CA ALA A 6 14.37 2.18 65.28
C ALA A 6 14.00 2.47 63.83
N SER A 7 14.49 3.58 63.29
CA SER A 7 14.43 3.91 61.85
C SER A 7 15.32 5.12 61.54
N THR A 8 15.77 5.21 60.29
CA THR A 8 16.48 6.32 59.61
C THR A 8 17.99 6.42 59.93
N ALA A 9 18.94 6.57 59.00
CA ALA A 9 18.96 7.11 57.63
C ALA A 9 20.22 6.56 56.89
N GLN A 10 20.13 6.04 55.65
CA GLN A 10 20.33 6.72 54.34
C GLN A 10 21.76 7.21 53.99
N GLY A 11 22.18 6.86 52.76
CA GLY A 11 23.23 7.50 51.94
C GLY A 11 24.31 6.50 51.52
N THR A 12 24.48 6.07 50.26
CA THR A 12 24.27 6.76 48.99
C THR A 12 23.94 5.80 47.84
N PRO A 13 23.00 6.16 46.95
CA PRO A 13 22.84 5.59 45.62
C PRO A 13 23.63 6.41 44.61
N THR A 14 24.37 5.79 43.69
CA THR A 14 24.53 6.32 42.31
C THR A 14 25.30 5.30 41.48
N THR A 15 24.59 4.47 40.76
CA THR A 15 25.03 4.09 39.41
C THR A 15 23.77 3.94 38.56
N GLY A 16 23.26 5.10 38.14
CA GLY A 16 22.28 5.18 37.07
C GLY A 16 22.91 4.58 35.81
N ALA A 17 22.51 3.35 35.51
CA ALA A 17 22.89 2.67 34.29
C ALA A 17 22.34 3.45 33.09
N ALA A 18 23.23 4.18 32.41
CA ALA A 18 22.95 4.78 31.12
C ALA A 18 22.75 3.65 30.09
N LYS A 19 21.52 3.17 29.95
CA LYS A 19 21.14 2.23 28.88
C LYS A 19 21.30 2.96 27.55
N SER A 20 22.29 2.50 26.77
CA SER A 20 22.56 2.96 25.40
C SER A 20 21.27 3.02 24.58
N ARG A 21 20.98 4.20 24.02
CA ARG A 21 19.81 4.45 23.13
C ARG A 21 19.77 3.47 21.95
N PHE A 22 20.92 2.95 21.54
CA PHE A 22 21.03 1.94 20.48
C PHE A 22 20.56 0.55 20.95
N GLY A 23 20.84 0.18 22.19
CA GLY A 23 20.29 -1.04 22.82
C GLY A 23 18.79 -0.94 23.04
N GLN A 24 18.29 0.25 23.35
CA GLN A 24 16.87 0.54 23.49
C GLN A 24 16.13 0.48 22.13
N LEU A 25 16.76 0.98 21.06
CA LEU A 25 16.24 0.85 19.69
C LEU A 25 16.25 -0.59 19.19
N ARG A 26 17.31 -1.36 19.47
CA ARG A 26 17.37 -2.79 19.13
C ARG A 26 16.35 -3.59 19.93
N GLY A 27 16.14 -3.28 21.21
CA GLY A 27 15.09 -3.88 22.03
C GLY A 27 13.68 -3.51 21.56
N TRP A 28 13.46 -2.26 21.14
CA TRP A 28 12.19 -1.80 20.56
C TRP A 28 11.92 -2.45 19.19
N LEU A 29 12.93 -2.54 18.32
CA LEU A 29 12.84 -3.25 17.03
C LEU A 29 12.63 -4.75 17.25
N ALA A 30 13.36 -5.37 18.16
CA ALA A 30 13.19 -6.78 18.52
C ALA A 30 11.82 -7.05 19.13
N ALA A 31 11.28 -6.14 19.95
CA ALA A 31 9.92 -6.22 20.49
C ALA A 31 8.85 -6.05 19.41
N LYS A 32 9.09 -5.21 18.40
CA LYS A 32 8.25 -5.10 17.18
C LYS A 32 8.40 -6.30 16.24
N LEU A 33 9.50 -7.06 16.36
CA LEU A 33 9.83 -8.22 15.53
C LEU A 33 9.46 -9.55 16.21
N SER A 34 9.34 -9.59 17.53
CA SER A 34 8.80 -10.70 18.30
C SER A 34 7.28 -10.72 18.14
N TYR A 35 6.89 -11.49 17.16
CA TYR A 35 5.52 -11.83 16.82
C TYR A 35 4.96 -12.78 17.89
N ASP A 36 3.91 -12.33 18.56
CA ASP A 36 3.17 -13.06 19.61
C ASP A 36 2.04 -13.86 18.93
N GLU A 37 2.12 -15.19 18.98
CA GLU A 37 1.03 -16.10 18.57
C GLU A 37 -0.12 -15.98 19.58
N GLY A 38 -1.00 -15.00 19.41
CA GLY A 38 -2.11 -14.78 20.33
C GLY A 38 -3.42 -14.58 19.60
N LEU A 39 -4.37 -15.48 19.80
CA LEU A 39 -5.78 -15.10 19.84
C LEU A 39 -5.94 -14.06 20.96
N ASP A 40 -6.83 -13.09 20.79
CA ASP A 40 -7.21 -12.21 21.89
C ASP A 40 -7.86 -13.02 23.02
N GLU A 41 -8.05 -12.39 24.19
CA GLU A 41 -8.71 -13.00 25.37
C GLU A 41 -10.12 -13.57 25.09
N ASN A 42 -10.70 -13.24 23.93
CA ASN A 42 -12.03 -13.64 23.47
C ASN A 42 -11.98 -14.69 22.33
N GLY A 43 -10.81 -15.24 22.01
CA GLY A 43 -10.65 -16.26 20.97
C GLY A 43 -10.76 -15.73 19.53
N LYS A 44 -10.70 -14.41 19.32
CA LYS A 44 -10.63 -13.80 17.99
C LYS A 44 -9.17 -13.64 17.57
N PRO A 45 -8.85 -13.75 16.27
CA PRO A 45 -7.51 -13.44 15.78
C PRO A 45 -7.16 -11.99 16.13
N LYS A 46 -6.08 -11.80 16.90
CA LYS A 46 -5.54 -10.48 17.26
C LYS A 46 -5.41 -9.63 16.00
N GLU A 47 -6.09 -8.49 15.98
CA GLU A 47 -6.23 -7.62 14.81
C GLU A 47 -4.83 -7.16 14.36
N ARG A 48 -4.32 -7.74 13.26
CA ARG A 48 -2.96 -7.44 12.78
C ARG A 48 -3.00 -6.20 11.92
N TRP A 49 -2.08 -5.30 12.18
CA TRP A 49 -1.95 -4.05 11.44
C TRP A 49 -1.61 -4.28 9.96
N CYS A 50 -2.25 -3.51 9.07
CA CYS A 50 -1.96 -3.47 7.64
C CYS A 50 -1.04 -2.28 7.30
N PRO A 51 0.21 -2.51 6.86
CA PRO A 51 1.18 -1.44 6.61
C PRO A 51 0.79 -0.54 5.42
N GLU A 52 -0.11 -0.99 4.55
CA GLU A 52 -0.63 -0.18 3.46
C GLU A 52 -1.44 1.02 3.98
N GLN A 53 -2.08 0.91 5.15
CA GLN A 53 -2.88 2.00 5.72
C GLN A 53 -2.02 3.21 6.09
N GLU A 54 -0.85 2.97 6.67
CA GLU A 54 0.08 4.01 7.11
C GLU A 54 1.09 4.41 6.01
N ALA A 55 1.17 3.65 4.92
CA ALA A 55 2.09 3.93 3.82
C ALA A 55 1.74 5.27 3.13
N GLY A 56 2.77 6.11 2.97
CA GLY A 56 2.69 7.33 2.17
C GLY A 56 2.49 7.04 0.68
N LEU A 57 2.12 8.07 -0.10
CA LEU A 57 1.80 7.92 -1.53
C LEU A 57 2.94 7.29 -2.34
N ILE A 58 4.19 7.67 -2.08
CA ILE A 58 5.37 7.10 -2.78
C ILE A 58 5.56 5.62 -2.39
N SER A 59 5.36 5.28 -1.11
CA SER A 59 5.46 3.90 -0.64
C SER A 59 4.34 3.02 -1.22
N LYS A 60 3.16 3.58 -1.49
CA LYS A 60 2.06 2.92 -2.20
C LYS A 60 2.35 2.78 -3.69
N LEU A 61 2.95 3.80 -4.30
CA LEU A 61 3.29 3.83 -5.72
C LEU A 61 4.37 2.78 -6.08
N PHE A 62 5.42 2.68 -5.26
CA PHE A 62 6.51 1.72 -5.48
C PHE A 62 6.34 0.42 -4.68
N PHE A 63 5.20 0.21 -4.02
CA PHE A 63 4.93 -0.95 -3.15
C PHE A 63 6.01 -1.22 -2.08
N PHE A 64 6.77 -0.20 -1.67
CA PHE A 64 7.87 -0.34 -0.71
C PHE A 64 7.42 -0.87 0.67
N PHE A 65 6.16 -0.68 1.04
CA PHE A 65 5.61 -1.24 2.28
C PHE A 65 5.68 -2.78 2.31
N THR A 66 5.73 -3.43 1.13
CA THR A 66 5.83 -4.89 1.02
C THR A 66 7.23 -5.44 1.29
N GLY A 67 8.27 -4.59 1.25
CA GLY A 67 9.66 -5.02 1.27
C GLY A 67 10.04 -5.85 2.50
N GLY A 68 9.49 -5.51 3.68
CA GLY A 68 9.73 -6.28 4.91
C GLY A 68 9.20 -7.71 4.85
N LEU A 69 8.08 -7.93 4.14
CA LEU A 69 7.50 -9.27 3.97
C LEU A 69 8.27 -10.07 2.90
N ILE A 70 8.67 -9.42 1.80
CA ILE A 70 9.50 -10.04 0.76
C ILE A 70 10.83 -10.51 1.35
N GLN A 71 11.48 -9.67 2.16
CA GLN A 71 12.74 -10.04 2.81
C GLN A 71 12.56 -11.22 3.77
N LYS A 72 11.49 -11.22 4.58
CA LYS A 72 11.16 -12.37 5.46
C LYS A 72 10.95 -13.65 4.65
N GLY A 73 10.21 -13.58 3.54
CA GLY A 73 9.97 -14.70 2.62
C GLY A 73 11.23 -15.24 1.96
N SER A 74 12.28 -14.41 1.81
CA SER A 74 13.58 -14.86 1.31
C SER A 74 14.38 -15.68 2.32
N HIS A 75 14.09 -15.55 3.63
CA HIS A 75 14.84 -16.23 4.70
C HIS A 75 14.04 -17.37 5.36
N LYS A 76 12.71 -17.29 5.38
CA LYS A 76 11.79 -18.27 5.99
C LYS A 76 10.58 -18.45 5.08
N HIS A 77 10.03 -19.67 5.03
CA HIS A 77 8.71 -19.89 4.45
C HIS A 77 7.65 -19.08 5.22
N LEU A 78 6.84 -18.32 4.48
CA LEU A 78 5.80 -17.47 5.08
C LEU A 78 4.63 -18.34 5.55
N GLU A 79 4.28 -18.19 6.82
CA GLU A 79 3.08 -18.82 7.39
C GLU A 79 1.92 -17.82 7.41
N GLN A 80 0.68 -18.29 7.55
CA GLN A 80 -0.48 -17.40 7.66
C GLN A 80 -0.38 -16.44 8.85
N ALA A 81 0.39 -16.82 9.87
CA ALA A 81 0.80 -15.99 10.99
C ALA A 81 1.63 -14.75 10.56
N ASP A 82 2.52 -14.91 9.58
CA ASP A 82 3.42 -13.84 9.13
C ASP A 82 2.73 -12.81 8.21
N LEU A 83 1.49 -13.09 7.77
CA LEU A 83 0.70 -12.23 6.89
C LEU A 83 -0.07 -11.16 7.65
N TRP A 84 -0.26 -10.02 6.98
CA TRP A 84 -1.08 -8.91 7.45
C TRP A 84 -2.58 -9.22 7.34
N THR A 85 -3.38 -8.60 8.20
CA THR A 85 -4.84 -8.62 8.04
C THR A 85 -5.26 -7.76 6.85
N THR A 86 -6.36 -8.16 6.22
CA THR A 86 -7.01 -7.40 5.16
C THR A 86 -7.33 -5.98 5.62
N HIS A 87 -7.22 -5.03 4.71
CA HIS A 87 -7.60 -3.65 4.95
C HIS A 87 -9.06 -3.56 5.43
N SER A 88 -9.35 -2.67 6.38
CA SER A 88 -10.66 -2.58 7.04
C SER A 88 -11.84 -2.26 6.10
N GLN A 89 -11.58 -1.68 4.93
CA GLN A 89 -12.59 -1.42 3.88
C GLN A 89 -12.81 -2.62 2.94
N ASP A 90 -11.89 -3.57 2.94
CA ASP A 90 -11.88 -4.71 2.02
C ASP A 90 -12.29 -6.01 2.73
N GLU A 91 -12.88 -5.85 3.91
CA GLU A 91 -13.43 -6.94 4.69
C GLU A 91 -14.70 -7.48 4.00
N PRO A 92 -14.80 -8.81 3.78
CA PRO A 92 -15.88 -9.40 2.99
C PRO A 92 -17.26 -9.15 3.60
N ALA A 93 -17.37 -9.06 4.93
CA ALA A 93 -18.63 -8.75 5.61
C ALA A 93 -19.17 -7.37 5.21
N LYS A 94 -18.32 -6.33 5.26
CA LYS A 94 -18.71 -4.96 4.90
C LYS A 94 -19.00 -4.82 3.41
N LEU A 95 -18.19 -5.47 2.56
CA LEU A 95 -18.40 -5.49 1.12
C LEU A 95 -19.73 -6.16 0.77
N TRP A 96 -20.03 -7.29 1.40
CA TRP A 96 -21.29 -8.02 1.21
C TRP A 96 -22.49 -7.19 1.65
N GLU A 97 -22.45 -6.56 2.82
CA GLU A 97 -23.53 -5.69 3.30
C GLU A 97 -23.81 -4.51 2.34
N ALA A 98 -22.75 -3.89 1.82
CA ALA A 98 -22.87 -2.79 0.85
C ALA A 98 -23.46 -3.29 -0.49
N PHE A 99 -22.99 -4.43 -0.98
CA PHE A 99 -23.47 -5.04 -2.21
C PHE A 99 -24.93 -5.51 -2.08
N GLU A 100 -25.30 -6.18 -0.99
CA GLU A 100 -26.65 -6.68 -0.75
C GLU A 100 -27.65 -5.51 -0.65
N ARG A 101 -27.26 -4.40 -0.03
CA ARG A 101 -28.06 -3.15 -0.02
C ARG A 101 -28.30 -2.64 -1.43
N ASP A 102 -27.26 -2.57 -2.26
CA ASP A 102 -27.36 -2.08 -3.64
C ASP A 102 -28.14 -3.04 -4.54
N LEU A 103 -28.03 -4.35 -4.30
CA LEU A 103 -28.80 -5.38 -5.01
C LEU A 103 -30.29 -5.27 -4.67
N LYS A 104 -30.66 -5.17 -3.39
CA LYS A 104 -32.05 -4.96 -2.95
C LYS A 104 -32.63 -3.67 -3.51
N ALA A 105 -31.82 -2.60 -3.63
CA ALA A 105 -32.24 -1.35 -4.26
C ALA A 105 -32.57 -1.47 -5.77
N THR A 106 -32.13 -2.55 -6.42
CA THR A 106 -32.47 -2.85 -7.83
C THR A 106 -33.63 -3.83 -8.00
N ALA A 107 -34.27 -4.27 -6.90
CA ALA A 107 -35.42 -5.15 -6.96
C ALA A 107 -36.59 -4.50 -7.70
N THR A 108 -37.22 -5.27 -8.58
CA THR A 108 -38.37 -4.85 -9.39
C THR A 108 -39.48 -5.91 -9.24
N ALA A 109 -40.73 -5.59 -9.58
CA ALA A 109 -41.84 -6.54 -9.51
C ALA A 109 -41.56 -7.86 -10.25
N GLN A 110 -40.82 -7.80 -11.36
CA GLN A 110 -40.38 -8.95 -12.16
C GLN A 110 -39.12 -9.65 -11.61
N ALA A 111 -38.34 -8.98 -10.75
CA ALA A 111 -37.08 -9.48 -10.19
C ALA A 111 -37.00 -9.14 -8.69
N PRO A 112 -37.69 -9.91 -7.83
CA PRO A 112 -37.77 -9.62 -6.40
C PRO A 112 -36.43 -9.76 -5.66
N GLN A 113 -35.46 -10.47 -6.24
CA GLN A 113 -34.10 -10.59 -5.70
C GLN A 113 -33.11 -9.53 -6.21
N GLY A 114 -33.55 -8.59 -7.05
CA GLY A 114 -32.68 -7.57 -7.65
C GLY A 114 -32.09 -7.99 -9.00
N VAL A 115 -31.47 -7.03 -9.69
CA VAL A 115 -30.81 -7.25 -10.98
C VAL A 115 -29.30 -7.13 -10.79
N LEU A 116 -28.61 -8.27 -10.86
CA LEU A 116 -27.18 -8.38 -10.59
C LEU A 116 -26.33 -7.40 -11.43
N SER A 117 -26.53 -7.34 -12.74
CA SER A 117 -25.72 -6.48 -13.62
C SER A 117 -25.84 -5.01 -13.26
N LYS A 118 -27.02 -4.57 -12.83
CA LYS A 118 -27.27 -3.17 -12.44
C LYS A 118 -26.66 -2.87 -11.07
N ALA A 119 -26.73 -3.81 -10.13
CA ALA A 119 -26.09 -3.70 -8.82
C ALA A 119 -24.56 -3.66 -8.96
N LEU A 120 -23.99 -4.52 -9.80
CA LEU A 120 -22.55 -4.58 -10.07
C LEU A 120 -22.06 -3.28 -10.75
N TRP A 121 -22.81 -2.77 -11.73
CA TRP A 121 -22.49 -1.49 -12.37
C TRP A 121 -22.55 -0.33 -11.38
N ARG A 122 -23.49 -0.35 -10.42
CA ARG A 122 -23.60 0.67 -9.39
C ARG A 122 -22.43 0.60 -8.38
N ALA A 123 -22.01 -0.61 -8.01
CA ALA A 123 -20.93 -0.83 -7.05
C ALA A 123 -19.55 -0.50 -7.65
N HIS A 124 -19.24 -0.98 -8.86
CA HIS A 124 -17.90 -0.89 -9.45
C HIS A 124 -17.78 0.08 -10.63
N GLY A 125 -18.89 0.50 -11.24
CA GLY A 125 -18.88 1.25 -12.50
C GLY A 125 -18.21 2.62 -12.39
N ARG A 126 -18.37 3.35 -11.27
CA ARG A 126 -17.71 4.66 -11.07
C ARG A 126 -16.19 4.54 -11.13
N LEU A 127 -15.66 3.53 -10.45
CA LEU A 127 -14.22 3.29 -10.39
C LEU A 127 -13.70 2.79 -11.74
N PHE A 128 -14.44 1.91 -12.40
CA PHE A 128 -14.15 1.43 -13.75
C PHE A 128 -14.04 2.58 -14.77
N ILE A 129 -14.99 3.53 -14.77
CA ILE A 129 -14.94 4.70 -15.65
C ILE A 129 -13.71 5.57 -15.36
N VAL A 130 -13.40 5.85 -14.09
CA VAL A 130 -12.22 6.63 -13.72
C VAL A 130 -10.93 5.93 -14.21
N THR A 131 -10.81 4.62 -14.02
CA THR A 131 -9.67 3.86 -14.53
C THR A 131 -9.58 3.88 -16.07
N GLY A 132 -10.72 3.80 -16.76
CA GLY A 132 -10.79 3.88 -18.22
C GLY A 132 -10.32 5.24 -18.74
N VAL A 133 -10.74 6.34 -18.10
CA VAL A 133 -10.29 7.69 -18.48
C VAL A 133 -8.77 7.83 -18.32
N ILE A 134 -8.21 7.39 -17.19
CA ILE A 134 -6.75 7.42 -16.96
C ILE A 134 -6.01 6.61 -18.04
N LYS A 135 -6.55 5.44 -18.43
CA LYS A 135 -5.95 4.60 -19.48
C LYS A 135 -5.97 5.28 -20.84
N ILE A 136 -7.06 5.97 -21.18
CA ILE A 136 -7.15 6.74 -22.43
C ILE A 136 -6.07 7.83 -22.48
N PHE A 137 -5.84 8.55 -21.37
CA PHE A 137 -4.75 9.53 -21.30
C PHE A 137 -3.38 8.90 -21.46
N HIS A 138 -3.14 7.75 -20.81
CA HIS A 138 -1.90 6.99 -20.97
C HIS A 138 -1.67 6.58 -22.43
N ASP A 139 -2.71 6.11 -23.11
CA ASP A 139 -2.59 5.67 -24.50
C ASP A 139 -2.34 6.83 -25.45
N GLY A 140 -2.89 8.02 -25.16
CA GLY A 140 -2.51 9.26 -25.84
C GLY A 140 -1.03 9.62 -25.72
N ILE A 141 -0.44 9.44 -24.53
CA ILE A 141 1.00 9.67 -24.30
C ILE A 141 1.83 8.65 -25.09
N MET A 142 1.44 7.37 -25.05
CA MET A 142 2.12 6.31 -25.79
C MET A 142 2.16 6.58 -27.31
N PHE A 143 1.09 7.17 -27.88
CA PHE A 143 1.08 7.57 -29.29
C PHE A 143 2.04 8.73 -29.61
N THR A 144 2.46 9.50 -28.62
CA THR A 144 3.42 10.61 -28.82
C THR A 144 4.87 10.12 -28.85
N GLN A 145 5.17 8.99 -28.20
CA GLN A 145 6.50 8.39 -28.14
C GLN A 145 7.17 8.12 -29.52
N PRO A 146 6.49 7.59 -30.55
CA PRO A 146 7.10 7.42 -31.89
C PRO A 146 7.49 8.74 -32.55
N TYR A 147 6.76 9.83 -32.31
CA TYR A 147 7.12 11.16 -32.85
C TYR A 147 8.41 11.71 -32.22
N ILE A 148 8.60 11.51 -30.92
CA ILE A 148 9.85 11.91 -30.22
C ILE A 148 11.03 11.10 -30.77
N LEU A 149 10.82 9.82 -31.07
CA LEU A 149 11.84 8.96 -31.67
C LEU A 149 12.21 9.40 -33.09
N GLU A 150 11.23 9.79 -33.91
CA GLU A 150 11.45 10.32 -35.26
C GLU A 150 12.29 11.60 -35.22
N GLU A 151 11.95 12.54 -34.34
CA GLU A 151 12.68 13.79 -34.20
C GLU A 151 14.12 13.57 -33.71
N LEU A 152 14.33 12.62 -32.80
CA LEU A 152 15.66 12.21 -32.35
C LEU A 152 16.47 11.63 -33.52
N LEU A 153 15.86 10.77 -34.35
CA LEU A 153 16.53 10.18 -35.51
C LEU A 153 16.92 11.24 -36.55
N ASN A 154 16.06 12.24 -36.77
CA ASN A 154 16.36 13.37 -37.67
C ASN A 154 17.55 14.20 -37.17
N HIS A 155 17.67 14.41 -35.85
CA HIS A 155 18.83 15.12 -35.26
C HIS A 155 20.13 14.29 -35.29
N LEU A 156 20.03 12.95 -35.31
CA LEU A 156 21.19 12.06 -35.41
C LEU A 156 21.70 11.90 -36.84
N THR A 157 20.85 12.13 -37.85
CA THR A 157 21.19 11.99 -39.28
C THR A 157 21.42 13.33 -39.99
N GLY A 158 20.89 14.43 -39.46
CA GLY A 158 21.03 15.80 -39.98
C GLY A 158 22.16 16.62 -39.35
N PRO A 159 22.06 17.97 -39.38
CA PRO A 159 23.03 18.86 -38.73
C PRO A 159 23.13 18.57 -37.23
N GLU A 160 24.35 18.26 -36.77
CA GLU A 160 24.61 17.69 -35.45
C GLU A 160 24.45 18.72 -34.32
N ASP A 161 23.23 18.93 -33.83
CA ASP A 161 23.00 19.57 -32.53
C ASP A 161 22.94 18.51 -31.41
N LYS A 162 24.12 18.24 -30.84
CA LYS A 162 24.30 17.28 -29.73
C LYS A 162 23.44 17.62 -28.51
N GLY A 163 23.14 18.91 -28.29
CA GLY A 163 22.34 19.35 -27.15
C GLY A 163 20.87 18.97 -27.31
N ALA A 164 20.31 19.25 -28.49
CA ALA A 164 18.92 18.91 -28.81
C ALA A 164 18.68 17.38 -28.81
N ALA A 165 19.59 16.60 -29.42
CA ALA A 165 19.49 15.15 -29.44
C ALA A 165 19.56 14.53 -28.03
N LEU A 166 20.45 15.03 -27.16
CA LEU A 166 20.53 14.60 -25.78
C LEU A 166 19.24 14.92 -25.00
N GLY A 167 18.68 16.11 -25.20
CA GLY A 167 17.41 16.52 -24.59
C GLY A 167 16.25 15.61 -24.99
N LEU A 168 16.13 15.26 -26.27
CA LEU A 168 15.13 14.34 -26.78
C LEU A 168 15.31 12.91 -26.21
N ALA A 169 16.55 12.43 -26.07
CA ALA A 169 16.82 11.14 -25.46
C ALA A 169 16.40 11.10 -23.97
N PHE A 170 16.70 12.14 -23.19
CA PHE A 170 16.23 12.25 -21.80
C PHE A 170 14.70 12.39 -21.72
N ALA A 171 14.07 13.10 -22.66
CA ALA A 171 12.61 13.20 -22.73
C ALA A 171 11.96 11.83 -23.00
N LEU A 172 12.57 11.00 -23.85
CA LEU A 172 12.08 9.65 -24.16
C LEU A 172 12.19 8.72 -22.94
N VAL A 173 13.31 8.78 -22.21
CA VAL A 173 13.47 8.07 -20.92
C VAL A 173 12.48 8.57 -19.88
N GLY A 174 12.27 9.89 -19.79
CA GLY A 174 11.29 10.50 -18.90
C GLY A 174 9.86 10.04 -19.17
N CYS A 175 9.46 10.00 -20.45
CA CYS A 175 8.17 9.44 -20.87
C CYS A 175 8.05 7.97 -20.47
N ALA A 176 9.07 7.14 -20.73
CA ALA A 176 9.03 5.71 -20.40
C ALA A 176 8.87 5.47 -18.88
N ILE A 177 9.55 6.26 -18.04
CA ILE A 177 9.39 6.18 -16.58
C ILE A 177 7.98 6.62 -16.17
N LEU A 178 7.46 7.70 -16.77
CA LEU A 178 6.13 8.21 -16.47
C LEU A 178 5.05 7.19 -16.87
N GLU A 179 5.14 6.63 -18.07
CA GLU A 179 4.28 5.54 -18.56
C GLU A 179 4.30 4.36 -17.60
N ALA A 180 5.49 3.93 -17.18
CA ALA A 180 5.65 2.85 -16.19
C ALA A 180 4.99 3.18 -14.85
N LEU A 181 5.03 4.43 -14.38
CA LEU A 181 4.34 4.82 -13.15
C LEU A 181 2.81 4.84 -13.34
N PHE A 182 2.31 5.41 -14.43
CA PHE A 182 0.89 5.48 -14.73
C PHE A 182 0.25 4.08 -14.86
N ILE A 183 0.92 3.16 -15.55
CA ILE A 183 0.41 1.80 -15.72
C ILE A 183 0.38 1.03 -14.38
N ASN A 184 1.38 1.21 -13.53
CA ASN A 184 1.41 0.61 -12.19
C ASN A 184 0.29 1.15 -11.28
N VAL A 185 0.02 2.45 -11.32
CA VAL A 185 -1.12 3.06 -10.60
C VAL A 185 -2.45 2.52 -11.13
N TYR A 186 -2.59 2.45 -12.46
CA TYR A 186 -3.78 1.93 -13.12
C TYR A 186 -4.06 0.48 -12.67
N PHE A 187 -3.07 -0.40 -12.74
CA PHE A 187 -3.24 -1.80 -12.33
C PHE A 187 -3.59 -1.94 -10.85
N ASN A 188 -2.94 -1.16 -9.97
CA ASN A 188 -3.26 -1.20 -8.55
C ASN A 188 -4.72 -0.78 -8.28
N MET A 189 -5.18 0.27 -8.96
CA MET A 189 -6.55 0.75 -8.85
C MET A 189 -7.57 -0.24 -9.43
N LEU A 190 -7.23 -0.89 -10.54
CA LEU A 190 -8.07 -1.89 -11.21
C LEU A 190 -8.22 -3.15 -10.35
N PHE A 191 -7.13 -3.71 -9.84
CA PHE A 191 -7.18 -4.90 -8.98
C PHE A 191 -7.93 -4.64 -7.68
N ARG A 192 -7.86 -3.41 -7.15
CA ARG A 192 -8.66 -3.00 -5.99
C ARG A 192 -10.16 -2.84 -6.31
N CYS A 193 -10.52 -2.62 -7.56
CA CYS A 193 -11.90 -2.50 -8.04
C CYS A 193 -12.57 -3.86 -8.28
N ALA A 194 -11.83 -4.88 -8.68
CA ALA A 194 -12.37 -6.20 -9.04
C ALA A 194 -12.60 -7.13 -7.82
N ARG A 195 -12.92 -6.57 -6.66
CA ARG A 195 -13.11 -7.27 -5.38
C ARG A 195 -14.57 -7.47 -5.03
#